data_AF-A0A519N9Z4-F1
#
_entry.id   AF-A0A519N9Z4-F1
#
_cell.length_a   1.000
_cell.length_b   1.000
_cell.length_c   1.000
_cell.angle_alpha   90.00
_cell.angle_beta   90.00
_cell.angle_gamma   90.00
#
_symmetry.space_group_name_H-M   'P 1'
#
loop_
_entity.id
_entity.type
_entity.pdbx_description
1 polymer ?
#
loop_
_entity_poly.entity_id
_entity_poly.type
_entity_poly.pdbx_seq_one_letter_code
_entity_poly.pdbx_strand_id
1 'polypeptide(L)' 'MSLGFGVVAEEAISQAQIISDDDPELQKCKSIWHSFYKEIENITGYEILTASTGSCIKIFAFSFEVEDV' A
#
# COMPACT_ATOMS: atom_id res chain seq x y z
N MET A 1 -20.35 -10.46 15.14
CA MET A 1 -19.87 -9.77 13.93
C MET A 1 -19.79 -10.82 12.83
N SER A 2 -20.59 -10.67 11.77
CA SER A 2 -20.53 -11.54 10.59
C SER A 2 -19.42 -10.99 9.69
N LEU A 3 -18.27 -11.68 9.64
CA LEU A 3 -17.26 -11.42 8.62
C LEU A 3 -17.81 -11.97 7.31
N GLY A 4 -18.19 -11.06 6.40
CA GLY A 4 -18.76 -11.39 5.09
C GLY A 4 -17.74 -12.05 4.15
N PHE A 5 -17.27 -13.24 4.51
CA PHE A 5 -16.62 -14.14 3.57
C PHE A 5 -17.68 -14.65 2.58
N GLY A 6 -17.77 -14.03 1.41
CA GLY A 6 -18.65 -14.50 0.34
C GLY A 6 -19.31 -13.43 -0.54
N VAL A 7 -19.07 -12.13 -0.32
CA VAL A 7 -19.57 -11.09 -1.24
C VAL A 7 -18.60 -10.99 -2.42
N VAL A 8 -18.85 -11.76 -3.48
CA VAL A 8 -18.25 -11.54 -4.80
C VAL A 8 -19.16 -10.56 -5.54
N ALA A 9 -19.08 -9.29 -5.17
CA ALA A 9 -19.55 -8.20 -6.01
C ALA A 9 -18.35 -7.71 -6.85
N GLU A 10 -18.59 -7.13 -8.03
CA GLU A 10 -17.54 -6.33 -8.69
C GLU A 10 -17.07 -5.28 -7.66
N GLU A 11 -15.84 -5.42 -7.16
CA GLU A 11 -15.27 -4.42 -6.27
C GLU A 11 -14.97 -3.18 -7.11
N ALA A 12 -15.81 -2.17 -6.97
CA ALA A 12 -15.51 -0.85 -7.48
C ALA A 12 -14.55 -0.15 -6.52
N ILE A 13 -13.57 0.55 -7.07
CA ILE A 13 -12.70 1.46 -6.33
C ILE A 13 -13.51 2.73 -6.04
N SER A 14 -13.68 3.07 -4.77
CA SER A 14 -14.34 4.31 -4.38
C SER A 14 -13.35 5.48 -4.35
N GLN A 15 -12.11 5.23 -3.95
CA GLN A 15 -11.05 6.22 -3.89
C GLN A 15 -9.69 5.55 -4.07
N ALA A 16 -8.78 6.21 -4.78
CA ALA A 16 -7.37 5.84 -4.85
C ALA A 16 -6.51 7.10 -4.67
N GLN A 17 -5.52 7.05 -3.79
CA GLN A 17 -4.65 8.20 -3.50
C GLN A 17 -3.25 7.78 -3.10
N ILE A 18 -2.32 8.71 -3.25
CA ILE A 18 -0.96 8.57 -2.70
C ILE A 18 -1.04 8.88 -1.20
N ILE A 19 -0.42 8.01 -0.41
CA ILE A 19 -0.32 8.15 1.04
C ILE A 19 0.71 9.25 1.35
N SER A 20 0.40 10.11 2.31
CA SER A 20 1.34 11.12 2.80
C SER A 20 2.62 10.48 3.35
N ASP A 21 3.77 11.12 3.16
CA ASP A 21 5.02 10.66 3.74
C ASP A 21 4.97 10.58 5.28
N ASP A 22 4.11 11.37 5.92
CA ASP A 22 3.89 11.34 7.38
C ASP A 22 2.97 10.19 7.86
N ASP A 23 2.49 9.32 6.96
CA ASP A 23 1.62 8.20 7.36
C ASP A 23 2.36 7.21 8.27
N PRO A 24 1.79 6.85 9.43
CA PRO A 24 2.47 6.02 10.41
C PRO A 24 2.74 4.59 9.92
N GLU A 25 1.92 4.04 9.01
CA GLU A 25 2.14 2.71 8.45
C GLU A 25 3.25 2.73 7.40
N LEU A 26 3.34 3.80 6.60
CA LEU A 26 4.46 4.01 5.69
C LEU A 26 5.79 4.14 6.47
N GLN A 27 5.80 4.94 7.54
CA GLN A 27 6.98 5.09 8.41
C GLN A 27 7.38 3.78 9.09
N LYS A 28 6.39 3.00 9.54
CA LYS A 28 6.62 1.65 10.08
C LYS A 28 7.21 0.72 9.03
N CYS A 29 6.70 0.75 7.80
CA CYS A 29 7.23 -0.04 6.70
C CYS A 29 8.70 0.31 6.42
N LYS A 30 9.01 1.61 6.27
CA LYS A 30 10.38 2.12 6.10
C LYS A 30 11.29 1.60 7.23
N SER A 31 10.87 1.73 8.49
CA SER A 31 11.66 1.29 9.64
C SER A 31 11.95 -0.21 9.67
N ILE A 32 10.97 -1.07 9.34
CA ILE A 32 11.16 -2.54 9.35
C ILE A 32 12.17 -2.97 8.31
N TRP A 33 12.12 -2.37 7.12
CA TRP A 33 12.89 -2.80 5.96
C TRP A 33 14.21 -2.03 5.78
N HIS A 34 14.41 -0.92 6.50
CA HIS A 34 15.62 -0.07 6.43
C HIS A 34 16.93 -0.84 6.64
N SER A 35 16.92 -1.81 7.56
CA SER A 35 18.10 -2.65 7.83
C SER A 35 18.48 -3.58 6.68
N PHE A 36 17.52 -3.90 5.80
CA PHE A 36 17.71 -4.83 4.68
C PHE A 36 17.94 -4.09 3.37
N TYR A 37 17.33 -2.91 3.20
CA TYR A 37 17.40 -2.12 1.99
C TYR A 37 17.45 -0.64 2.37
N LYS A 38 18.57 0.05 2.12
CA LYS A 38 18.72 1.46 2.52
C LYS A 38 17.88 2.41 1.67
N GLU A 39 17.66 2.06 0.41
CA GLU A 39 16.85 2.85 -0.54
C GLU A 39 15.34 2.75 -0.27
N ILE A 40 14.93 2.00 0.75
CA ILE A 40 13.56 1.89 1.23
C ILE A 40 12.97 3.24 1.66
N GLU A 41 13.81 4.24 1.92
CA GLU A 41 13.35 5.60 2.22
C GLU A 41 12.55 6.22 1.06
N ASN A 42 12.79 5.74 -0.17
CA ASN A 42 12.13 6.19 -1.40
C ASN A 42 10.85 5.40 -1.74
N ILE A 43 10.29 4.62 -0.81
CA ILE A 43 9.00 3.96 -1.03
C ILE A 43 7.89 4.99 -1.21
N THR A 44 7.06 4.79 -2.23
CA THR A 44 5.75 5.44 -2.37
C THR A 44 4.64 4.55 -1.82
N GLY A 45 3.79 5.11 -0.96
CA GLY A 45 2.58 4.45 -0.46
C GLY A 45 1.36 4.82 -1.29
N TYR A 46 0.50 3.86 -1.56
CA TYR A 46 -0.79 4.03 -2.24
C TYR A 46 -1.90 3.45 -1.39
N GLU A 47 -3.02 4.15 -1.33
CA GLU A 47 -4.22 3.72 -0.63
C GLU A 47 -5.36 3.56 -1.63
N ILE A 48 -6.03 2.41 -1.58
CA ILE A 48 -7.22 2.10 -2.36
C ILE A 48 -8.34 1.78 -1.39
N LEU A 49 -9.40 2.57 -1.44
CA LEU A 49 -10.65 2.31 -0.71
C LEU A 49 -11.62 1.61 -1.65
N THR A 50 -12.21 0.52 -1.19
CA THR A 50 -13.18 -0.24 -1.96
C THR A 50 -14.61 0.14 -1.60
N ALA A 51 -15.49 0.20 -2.59
CA ALA A 51 -16.86 0.67 -2.42
C ALA A 51 -17.74 -0.36 -1.69
N SER A 52 -17.53 -1.65 -1.95
CA SER A 52 -18.46 -2.72 -1.56
C SER A 52 -18.30 -3.12 -0.09
N THR A 53 -17.07 -3.20 0.38
CA THR A 53 -16.75 -3.64 1.75
C THR A 53 -16.23 -2.51 2.63
N GLY A 54 -15.94 -1.34 2.04
CA GLY A 54 -15.23 -0.25 2.74
C GLY A 54 -13.81 -0.65 3.13
N SER A 55 -13.23 -1.67 2.49
CA SER A 55 -11.89 -2.14 2.80
C SER A 55 -10.86 -1.14 2.31
N CYS A 56 -9.78 -0.99 3.07
CA CYS A 56 -8.61 -0.20 2.71
C CYS A 56 -7.46 -1.13 2.35
N ILE A 57 -6.97 -1.03 1.12
CA ILE A 57 -5.78 -1.73 0.64
C ILE A 57 -4.65 -0.71 0.55
N LYS A 58 -3.56 -0.96 1.28
CA LYS A 58 -2.34 -0.16 1.20
C LYS A 58 -1.25 -0.91 0.43
N ILE A 59 -0.67 -0.25 -0.55
CA ILE A 59 0.39 -0.78 -1.41
C ILE A 59 1.63 0.09 -1.21
N PHE A 60 2.76 -0.55 -0.89
CA PHE A 60 4.05 0.10 -0.71
C PHE A 60 4.97 -0.38 -1.82
N ALA A 61 5.39 0.53 -2.70
CA ALA A 61 6.20 0.20 -3.87
C ALA A 61 7.44 1.10 -3.97
N PHE A 62 8.53 0.51 -4.44
CA PHE A 62 9.75 1.22 -4.83
C PHE A 62 10.09 0.86 -6.27
N SER A 63 10.66 1.81 -7.00
CA SER A 63 11.21 1.61 -8.34
C SER A 63 12.72 1.44 -8.24
N PHE A 64 13.27 0.55 -9.05
CA PHE A 64 14.71 0.44 -9.27
C PHE A 64 15.00 0.37 -10.77
N GLU A 65 16.18 0.84 -11.15
CA GLU A 65 16.72 0.65 -12.49
C GLU A 65 17.71 -0.53 -12.46
N VAL A 66 17.68 -1.36 -13.50
CA VAL A 66 18.68 -2.42 -13.70
C VAL A 66 19.63 -1.94 -14.79
N GLU A 67 20.91 -1.82 -14.46
CA GLU A 67 21.95 -1.59 -15.46
C GLU A 67 22.22 -2.91 -16.19
N ASP A 68 22.07 -2.94 -17.52
CA ASP A 68 22.49 -4.06 -18.36
C ASP A 68 24.03 -4.19 -18.30
N VAL A 69 24.52 -5.33 -17.81
CA VAL A 69 25.95 -5.68 -17.70
C VAL A 69 26.40 -6.48 -18.92
#